data_AF-A0A7V9QE94-F1
#
_entry.id   AF-A0A7V9QE94-F1
#
_cell.length_a   1.000
_cell.length_b   1.000
_cell.length_c   1.000
_cell.angle_alpha   90.00
_cell.angle_beta   90.00
_cell.angle_gamma   90.00
#
_symmetry.space_group_name_H-M   'P 1'
#
loop_
_entity.id
_entity.type
_entity.pdbx_description
1 polymer ?
#
loop_
_entity_poly.entity_id
_entity_poly.type
_entity_poly.pdbx_seq_one_letter_code
_entity_poly.pdbx_strand_id
1 'polypeptide(L)'
;MNQHSRWNLLPAFYALGGMLILIPAIELIITSWPAQPALLNWRFGLLGLIANSLLFPSIGLGILLLTAERSGHRGALLGLGTAGVAGCLFLITGLGTFALDVVQLRSLVAGPARVGYDAVVAKASINLLIAAVVWGWAGYLGIRAALGMKSMERASKASNPPLRPRKAAQTVG
;
A
#
# COMPACT_ATOMS: atom_id res chain seq x y z
N MET A 1 30.52 6.42 18.90
CA MET A 1 29.71 5.72 17.87
C MET A 1 29.23 6.74 16.84
N ASN A 2 29.80 6.71 15.64
CA ASN A 2 29.63 7.76 14.62
C ASN A 2 28.26 7.72 13.96
N GLN A 3 27.54 8.84 13.94
CA GLN A 3 26.21 8.96 13.31
C GLN A 3 26.21 8.65 11.81
N HIS A 4 27.37 8.73 11.13
CA HIS A 4 27.48 8.50 9.68
C HIS A 4 27.21 7.05 9.24
N SER A 5 27.41 6.03 10.10
CA SER A 5 27.19 4.62 9.70
C SER A 5 25.71 4.21 9.68
N ARG A 6 24.84 4.93 10.40
CA ARG A 6 23.42 4.56 10.55
C ARG A 6 22.57 4.78 9.30
N TRP A 7 23.06 5.56 8.34
CA TRP A 7 22.31 5.97 7.15
C TRP A 7 22.47 5.02 5.95
N ASN A 8 23.44 4.09 6.00
CA ASN A 8 23.66 3.12 4.92
C ASN A 8 22.59 2.01 4.86
N LEU A 9 21.71 1.90 5.86
CA LEU A 9 20.66 0.88 5.89
C LEU A 9 19.36 1.30 5.20
N LEU A 10 19.14 2.60 4.93
CA LEU A 10 17.90 3.07 4.30
C LEU A 10 17.64 2.42 2.94
N PRO A 11 18.62 2.31 2.02
CA PRO A 11 18.40 1.62 0.74
C PRO A 11 18.00 0.16 0.92
N ALA A 12 18.54 -0.52 1.94
CA ALA A 12 18.21 -1.91 2.22
C ALA A 12 16.75 -2.08 2.67
N PHE A 13 16.21 -1.15 3.48
CA PHE A 13 14.79 -1.20 3.87
C PHE A 13 13.84 -0.88 2.71
N TYR A 14 14.21 0.05 1.83
CA TYR A 14 13.45 0.29 0.58
C TYR A 14 13.46 -0.96 -0.32
N ALA A 15 14.62 -1.57 -0.52
CA ALA A 15 14.73 -2.79 -1.31
C ALA A 15 13.91 -3.95 -0.71
N LEU A 16 14.02 -4.17 0.60
CA LEU A 16 13.27 -5.20 1.31
C LEU A 16 11.76 -4.98 1.21
N GLY A 17 11.29 -3.76 1.52
CA GLY A 17 9.87 -3.42 1.43
C GLY A 17 9.33 -3.53 0.01
N GLY A 18 10.13 -3.13 -0.98
CA GLY A 18 9.81 -3.29 -2.40
C GLY A 18 9.71 -4.75 -2.82
N MET A 19 10.69 -5.59 -2.45
CA MET A 19 10.69 -7.03 -2.76
C MET A 19 9.47 -7.76 -2.19
N LEU A 20 9.09 -7.44 -0.94
CA LEU A 20 7.91 -8.01 -0.29
C LEU A 20 6.59 -7.68 -1.00
N ILE A 21 6.55 -6.63 -1.81
CA ILE A 21 5.40 -6.26 -2.64
C ILE A 21 5.54 -6.84 -4.05
N LEU A 22 6.70 -6.68 -4.67
CA LEU A 22 6.90 -6.99 -6.09
C LEU A 22 6.88 -8.49 -6.38
N ILE A 23 7.49 -9.32 -5.53
CA ILE A 23 7.54 -10.77 -5.73
C ILE A 23 6.13 -11.38 -5.81
N PRO A 24 5.25 -11.21 -4.80
CA PRO A 24 3.90 -11.76 -4.88
C PRO A 24 3.05 -11.12 -5.97
N ALA A 25 3.31 -9.86 -6.36
CA ALA A 25 2.62 -9.23 -7.48
C ALA A 25 3.00 -9.89 -8.83
N ILE A 26 4.28 -10.18 -9.05
CA ILE A 26 4.75 -10.89 -10.24
C ILE A 26 4.18 -12.30 -10.28
N GLU A 27 4.22 -13.01 -9.14
CA GLU A 27 3.65 -14.35 -9.02
C GLU A 27 2.15 -14.37 -9.35
N LEU A 28 1.40 -13.38 -8.86
CA LEU A 28 -0.02 -13.23 -9.16
C LEU A 28 -0.27 -13.02 -10.66
N ILE A 29 0.54 -12.17 -11.32
CA ILE A 29 0.41 -11.91 -12.76
C ILE A 29 0.69 -13.18 -13.57
N ILE A 30 1.76 -13.90 -13.25
CA ILE A 30 2.13 -15.14 -13.94
C ILE A 30 1.06 -16.21 -13.74
N THR A 31 0.58 -16.38 -12.51
CA THR A 31 -0.39 -17.43 -12.15
C THR A 31 -1.79 -17.16 -12.73
N SER A 32 -2.14 -15.89 -12.92
CA SER A 32 -3.45 -15.50 -13.46
C SER A 32 -3.49 -15.39 -14.99
N TRP A 33 -2.36 -15.61 -15.67
CA TRP A 33 -2.26 -15.55 -17.13
C TRP A 33 -2.57 -16.91 -17.77
N PRO A 34 -3.38 -16.98 -18.85
CA PRO A 34 -4.06 -15.87 -19.52
C PRO A 34 -5.27 -15.36 -18.74
N ALA A 35 -5.50 -14.04 -18.79
CA ALA A 35 -6.63 -13.43 -18.10
C ALA A 35 -7.97 -13.86 -18.73
N GLN A 36 -8.85 -14.46 -17.94
CA GLN A 36 -10.16 -14.96 -18.37
C GLN A 36 -11.29 -14.39 -17.50
N PRO A 37 -11.52 -13.06 -17.50
CA PRO A 37 -12.48 -12.41 -16.61
C PRO A 37 -13.93 -12.82 -16.87
N ALA A 38 -14.24 -13.39 -18.03
CA ALA A 38 -15.57 -13.92 -18.36
C ALA A 38 -15.87 -15.25 -17.63
N LEU A 39 -14.85 -15.96 -17.14
CA LEU A 39 -15.02 -17.24 -16.47
C LEU A 39 -15.11 -17.04 -14.96
N LEU A 40 -16.21 -17.52 -14.37
CA LEU A 40 -16.47 -17.48 -12.93
C LEU A 40 -15.32 -18.10 -12.11
N ASN A 41 -14.81 -19.26 -12.54
CA ASN A 41 -13.73 -19.98 -11.86
C ASN A 41 -12.43 -19.16 -11.83
N TRP A 42 -12.12 -18.41 -12.89
CA TRP A 42 -10.92 -17.58 -12.95
C TRP A 42 -11.01 -16.42 -11.97
N ARG A 43 -12.16 -15.72 -11.93
CA ARG A 43 -12.39 -14.61 -11.00
C ARG A 43 -12.33 -15.04 -9.54
N PHE A 44 -13.03 -16.14 -9.21
CA PHE A 44 -13.02 -16.73 -7.88
C PHE A 44 -11.60 -17.15 -7.45
N GLY A 45 -10.88 -17.85 -8.34
CA GLY A 45 -9.50 -18.27 -8.10
C GLY A 45 -8.55 -17.10 -7.91
N LEU A 46 -8.65 -16.07 -8.76
CA LEU A 46 -7.82 -14.87 -8.67
C LEU A 46 -8.01 -14.14 -7.34
N LEU A 47 -9.25 -13.91 -6.91
CA LEU A 47 -9.51 -13.24 -5.64
C LEU A 47 -9.04 -14.06 -4.44
N GLY A 48 -9.16 -15.40 -4.52
CA GLY A 48 -8.57 -16.31 -3.55
C GLY A 48 -7.04 -16.21 -3.50
N LEU A 49 -6.37 -16.08 -4.65
CA LEU A 49 -4.91 -15.89 -4.72
C LEU A 49 -4.49 -14.54 -4.12
N ILE A 50 -5.19 -13.45 -4.48
CA ILE A 50 -4.98 -12.12 -3.89
C ILE A 50 -5.13 -12.18 -2.38
N ALA A 51 -6.21 -12.80 -1.88
CA ALA A 51 -6.46 -12.91 -0.44
C ALA A 51 -5.33 -13.64 0.33
N ASN A 52 -4.67 -14.61 -0.31
CA ASN A 52 -3.57 -15.35 0.32
C ASN A 52 -2.21 -14.65 0.18
N SER A 53 -2.01 -13.82 -0.85
CA SER A 53 -0.73 -13.16 -1.09
C SER A 53 -0.58 -11.82 -0.36
N LEU A 54 -1.65 -11.21 0.15
CA LEU A 54 -1.65 -9.85 0.72
C LEU A 54 -0.85 -9.65 2.01
N LEU A 55 -0.49 -10.71 2.74
CA LEU A 55 0.26 -10.57 4.00
C LEU A 55 1.62 -9.90 3.78
N PHE A 56 2.41 -10.39 2.83
CA PHE A 56 3.76 -9.85 2.56
C PHE A 56 3.73 -8.42 1.99
N PRO A 57 2.88 -8.09 0.99
CA PRO A 57 2.70 -6.72 0.54
C PRO A 57 2.29 -5.75 1.64
N SER A 58 1.46 -6.17 2.59
CA SER A 58 1.05 -5.33 3.72
C SER A 58 2.24 -4.99 4.63
N ILE A 59 3.10 -5.98 4.91
CA ILE A 59 4.35 -5.77 5.67
C ILE A 59 5.31 -4.87 4.88
N GLY A 60 5.48 -5.13 3.58
CA GLY A 60 6.32 -4.33 2.69
C GLY A 60 5.89 -2.86 2.66
N LEU A 61 4.58 -2.60 2.53
CA LEU A 61 4.03 -1.24 2.58
C LEU A 61 4.34 -0.55 3.91
N GLY A 62 4.18 -1.24 5.03
CA GLY A 62 4.53 -0.72 6.36
C GLY A 62 6.01 -0.33 6.48
N ILE A 63 6.92 -1.20 6.01
CA ILE A 63 8.36 -0.92 5.99
C ILE A 63 8.66 0.30 5.12
N LEU A 64 8.08 0.38 3.92
CA LEU A 64 8.30 1.50 3.00
C LEU A 64 7.79 2.82 3.58
N LEU A 65 6.61 2.84 4.18
CA LEU A 65 6.05 4.04 4.83
C LEU A 65 6.92 4.50 5.99
N LEU A 66 7.33 3.58 6.87
CA LEU A 66 8.20 3.90 8.01
C LEU A 66 9.56 4.43 7.53
N THR A 67 10.13 3.82 6.50
CA THR A 67 11.42 4.25 5.92
C THR A 67 11.29 5.62 5.28
N ALA A 68 10.21 5.88 4.54
CA ALA A 68 9.92 7.18 3.93
C ALA A 68 9.72 8.27 4.97
N GLU A 69 9.00 7.97 6.06
CA GLU A 69 8.80 8.90 7.18
C GLU A 69 10.13 9.26 7.83
N ARG A 70 10.95 8.26 8.19
CA ARG A 70 12.25 8.46 8.83
C ARG A 70 13.26 9.18 7.94
N SER A 71 13.13 9.05 6.62
CA SER A 71 13.98 9.73 5.65
C SER A 71 13.50 11.15 5.30
N GLY A 72 12.32 11.58 5.79
CA GLY A 72 11.71 12.84 5.38
C GLY A 72 11.28 12.87 3.90
N HIS A 73 11.12 11.69 3.27
CA HIS A 73 10.80 11.56 1.85
C HIS A 73 9.30 11.76 1.61
N ARG A 74 8.88 13.02 1.62
CA ARG A 74 7.47 13.40 1.46
C ARG A 74 6.81 12.85 0.19
N GLY A 75 7.54 12.86 -0.93
CA GLY A 75 7.02 12.32 -2.20
C GLY A 75 6.72 10.82 -2.10
N ALA A 76 7.62 10.05 -1.47
CA ALA A 76 7.41 8.62 -1.25
C ALA A 76 6.22 8.36 -0.31
N LEU A 77 6.07 9.12 0.78
CA LEU A 77 4.91 9.00 1.67
C LEU A 77 3.58 9.28 0.95
N LEU A 78 3.52 10.29 0.07
CA LEU A 78 2.32 10.55 -0.73
C LEU A 78 2.05 9.41 -1.71
N GLY A 79 3.05 8.96 -2.46
CA GLY A 79 2.90 7.88 -3.43
C GLY A 79 2.44 6.58 -2.78
N LEU A 80 3.14 6.14 -1.72
CA LEU A 80 2.81 4.94 -0.96
C LEU A 80 1.45 5.07 -0.24
N GLY A 81 1.18 6.26 0.32
CA GLY A 81 -0.08 6.55 1.00
C GLY A 81 -1.28 6.47 0.05
N THR A 82 -1.18 7.11 -1.11
CA THR A 82 -2.20 7.05 -2.17
C THR A 82 -2.35 5.63 -2.71
N ALA A 83 -1.26 4.89 -2.93
CA ALA A 83 -1.31 3.49 -3.33
C ALA A 83 -2.02 2.61 -2.28
N GLY A 84 -1.78 2.85 -0.99
CA GLY A 84 -2.48 2.17 0.11
C GLY A 84 -3.99 2.41 0.09
N VAL A 85 -4.43 3.66 -0.07
CA VAL A 85 -5.86 3.99 -0.18
C VAL A 85 -6.48 3.38 -1.44
N ALA A 86 -5.81 3.49 -2.58
CA ALA A 86 -6.28 2.90 -3.83
C ALA A 86 -6.40 1.37 -3.71
N GLY A 87 -5.42 0.72 -3.08
CA GLY A 87 -5.45 -0.71 -2.79
C GLY A 87 -6.62 -1.09 -1.87
N CYS A 88 -6.90 -0.30 -0.82
CA CYS A 88 -8.07 -0.51 0.03
C CYS A 88 -9.38 -0.48 -0.77
N LEU A 89 -9.57 0.54 -1.62
CA LEU A 89 -10.75 0.65 -2.48
C LEU A 89 -10.86 -0.56 -3.43
N PHE A 90 -9.75 -0.95 -4.06
CA PHE A 90 -9.67 -2.13 -4.92
C PHE A 90 -10.09 -3.41 -4.17
N LEU A 91 -9.60 -3.60 -2.93
CA LEU A 91 -9.94 -4.76 -2.11
C LEU A 91 -11.42 -4.78 -1.69
N ILE A 92 -11.99 -3.63 -1.36
CA ILE A 92 -13.42 -3.51 -1.02
C ILE A 92 -14.30 -3.85 -2.23
N THR A 93 -13.99 -3.28 -3.40
CA THR A 93 -14.70 -3.60 -4.64
C THR A 93 -14.53 -5.09 -5.00
N GLY A 94 -13.32 -5.61 -4.87
CA GLY A 94 -13.01 -7.03 -5.07
C GLY A 94 -13.83 -7.93 -4.15
N LEU A 95 -13.94 -7.61 -2.87
CA LEU A 95 -14.74 -8.36 -1.90
C LEU A 95 -16.23 -8.38 -2.29
N GLY A 96 -16.77 -7.26 -2.79
CA GLY A 96 -18.14 -7.20 -3.32
C GLY A 96 -18.36 -8.14 -4.50
N THR A 97 -17.43 -8.15 -5.47
CA THR A 97 -17.49 -9.09 -6.61
C THR A 97 -17.28 -10.54 -6.18
N PHE A 98 -16.41 -10.78 -5.19
CA PHE A 98 -16.14 -12.10 -4.64
C PHE A 98 -17.39 -12.71 -4.00
N ALA A 99 -18.14 -11.92 -3.23
CA ALA A 99 -19.37 -12.39 -2.59
C ALA A 99 -20.42 -12.87 -3.62
N LEU A 100 -20.52 -12.20 -4.76
CA LEU A 100 -21.38 -12.64 -5.87
C LEU A 100 -20.87 -13.96 -6.47
N ASP A 101 -19.57 -14.05 -6.72
CA ASP A 101 -18.96 -15.25 -7.30
C ASP A 101 -19.10 -16.45 -6.36
N VAL A 102 -19.01 -16.23 -5.05
CA VAL A 102 -19.22 -17.24 -4.01
C VAL A 102 -20.61 -17.85 -4.11
N VAL A 103 -21.65 -17.02 -4.22
CA VAL A 103 -23.05 -17.49 -4.27
C VAL A 103 -23.29 -18.30 -5.54
N GLN A 104 -22.79 -17.82 -6.69
CA GLN A 104 -22.92 -18.53 -7.96
C GLN A 104 -22.20 -19.88 -7.91
N LEU A 105 -20.95 -19.91 -7.47
CA LEU A 105 -20.12 -21.11 -7.49
C LEU A 105 -20.59 -22.14 -6.45
N ARG A 106 -21.10 -21.70 -5.30
CA ARG A 106 -21.62 -22.60 -4.24
C ARG A 106 -22.71 -23.54 -4.75
N SER A 107 -23.54 -23.10 -5.70
CA SER A 107 -24.59 -23.92 -6.32
C SER A 107 -24.04 -25.09 -7.14
N LEU A 108 -22.80 -24.95 -7.65
CA LEU A 108 -22.10 -25.94 -8.46
C LEU A 108 -21.24 -26.90 -7.62
N VAL A 109 -21.05 -26.63 -6.33
CA VAL A 109 -20.25 -27.46 -5.44
C VAL A 109 -21.07 -28.65 -4.93
N ALA A 110 -20.56 -29.86 -5.18
CA ALA A 110 -21.14 -31.11 -4.69
C ALA A 110 -21.24 -31.12 -3.16
N GLY A 111 -22.31 -31.72 -2.62
CA GLY A 111 -22.64 -31.71 -1.20
C GLY A 111 -21.45 -31.96 -0.26
N PRO A 112 -20.66 -33.04 -0.43
CA PRO A 112 -19.52 -33.35 0.44
C PRO A 112 -18.39 -32.31 0.42
N ALA A 113 -18.21 -31.58 -0.69
CA ALA A 113 -17.14 -30.59 -0.85
C ALA A 113 -17.51 -29.20 -0.30
N ARG A 114 -18.78 -28.97 0.05
CA ARG A 114 -19.29 -27.64 0.48
C ARG A 114 -18.62 -27.11 1.75
N VAL A 115 -18.32 -27.99 2.71
CA VAL A 115 -17.69 -27.56 3.98
C VAL A 115 -16.28 -27.00 3.74
N GLY A 116 -15.47 -27.69 2.92
CA GLY A 116 -14.15 -27.22 2.55
C GLY A 116 -14.20 -25.92 1.75
N TYR A 117 -15.15 -25.83 0.82
CA TYR A 117 -15.41 -24.61 0.06
C TYR A 117 -15.76 -23.42 0.97
N ASP A 118 -16.73 -23.58 1.87
CA ASP A 118 -17.20 -22.52 2.77
C ASP A 118 -16.05 -22.05 3.70
N ALA A 119 -15.18 -22.96 4.16
CA ALA A 119 -14.01 -22.60 4.97
C ALA A 119 -12.96 -21.77 4.19
N VAL A 120 -12.68 -22.14 2.93
CA VAL A 120 -11.75 -21.39 2.07
C VAL A 120 -12.31 -20.00 1.77
N VAL A 121 -13.60 -19.91 1.47
CA VAL A 121 -14.29 -18.63 1.23
C VAL A 121 -14.24 -17.73 2.47
N ALA A 122 -14.53 -18.28 3.65
CA ALA A 122 -14.49 -17.54 4.90
C ALA A 122 -13.09 -16.99 5.17
N LYS A 123 -12.05 -17.83 5.04
CA LYS A 123 -10.65 -17.42 5.20
C LYS A 123 -10.28 -16.30 4.22
N ALA A 124 -10.61 -16.46 2.93
CA ALA A 124 -10.29 -15.46 1.91
C ALA A 124 -10.99 -14.12 2.21
N SER A 125 -12.26 -14.17 2.62
CA SER A 125 -13.05 -12.98 2.95
C SER A 125 -12.47 -12.22 4.15
N ILE A 126 -12.08 -12.95 5.19
CA ILE A 126 -11.42 -12.38 6.39
C ILE A 126 -10.09 -11.73 6.00
N ASN A 127 -9.25 -12.42 5.21
CA ASN A 127 -7.97 -11.88 4.78
C ASN A 127 -8.13 -10.60 3.95
N LEU A 128 -9.08 -10.58 3.00
CA LEU A 128 -9.36 -9.39 2.19
C LEU A 128 -9.84 -8.22 3.04
N LEU A 129 -10.72 -8.48 4.02
CA LEU A 129 -11.23 -7.44 4.91
C LEU A 129 -10.13 -6.86 5.81
N ILE A 130 -9.31 -7.72 6.43
CA ILE A 130 -8.17 -7.29 7.23
C ILE A 130 -7.20 -6.47 6.38
N ALA A 131 -6.85 -6.97 5.19
CA ALA A 131 -5.95 -6.27 4.28
C ALA A 131 -6.51 -4.92 3.85
N ALA A 132 -7.81 -4.82 3.52
CA ALA A 132 -8.44 -3.55 3.18
C ALA A 132 -8.31 -2.52 4.32
N VAL A 133 -8.58 -2.94 5.58
CA VAL A 133 -8.42 -2.08 6.75
C VAL A 133 -6.96 -1.64 6.93
N VAL A 134 -6.01 -2.58 6.85
CA VAL A 134 -4.57 -2.29 7.02
C VAL A 134 -4.09 -1.32 5.94
N TRP A 135 -4.43 -1.56 4.68
CA TRP A 135 -4.02 -0.72 3.55
C TRP A 135 -4.68 0.66 3.60
N GLY A 136 -5.95 0.74 3.97
CA GLY A 136 -6.66 2.00 4.13
C GLY A 136 -6.08 2.85 5.26
N TRP A 137 -5.82 2.22 6.41
CA TRP A 137 -5.22 2.87 7.57
C TRP A 137 -3.78 3.33 7.29
N ALA A 138 -2.93 2.44 6.76
CA ALA A 138 -1.56 2.77 6.38
C ALA A 138 -1.52 3.87 5.32
N GLY A 139 -2.41 3.80 4.33
CA GLY A 139 -2.56 4.81 3.29
C GLY A 139 -2.92 6.19 3.85
N TYR A 140 -3.93 6.24 4.72
CA TYR A 140 -4.35 7.46 5.41
C TYR A 140 -3.23 8.07 6.26
N LEU A 141 -2.53 7.25 7.06
CA LEU A 141 -1.41 7.71 7.88
C LEU A 141 -0.25 8.24 7.03
N GLY A 142 0.10 7.57 5.94
CA GLY A 142 1.15 8.01 5.01
C GLY A 142 0.86 9.38 4.41
N ILE A 143 -0.37 9.58 3.93
CA ILE A 143 -0.82 10.89 3.40
C ILE A 143 -0.77 11.95 4.51
N ARG A 144 -1.30 11.65 5.70
CA ARG A 144 -1.31 12.61 6.82
C ARG A 144 0.10 13.02 7.23
N ALA A 145 1.03 12.07 7.32
CA ALA A 145 2.44 12.34 7.62
C ALA A 145 3.08 13.25 6.56
N ALA A 146 2.83 12.98 5.28
CA ALA A 146 3.35 13.79 4.19
C ALA A 146 2.78 15.22 4.17
N LEU A 147 1.51 15.41 4.57
CA LEU A 147 0.90 16.72 4.70
C LEU A 147 1.49 17.50 5.89
N GLY A 148 1.77 16.82 7.01
CA GLY A 148 2.45 17.39 8.18
C GLY A 148 3.87 17.90 7.88
N MET A 149 4.63 17.21 7.03
CA MET A 149 5.95 17.69 6.59
C MET A 149 5.87 19.02 5.84
N LYS A 150 4.82 19.22 5.01
CA LYS A 150 4.62 20.47 4.26
C LYS A 150 4.37 21.67 5.18
N SER A 151 3.62 21.48 6.26
CA SER A 151 3.31 22.56 7.19
C SER A 151 4.54 22.98 7.98
N MET A 152 5.38 22.02 8.41
CA MET A 152 6.65 22.30 9.08
C MET A 152 7.63 23.06 8.18
N GLU A 153 7.76 22.66 6.91
CA GLU A 153 8.62 23.36 5.95
C GLU A 153 8.18 24.82 5.76
N ARG A 154 6.86 25.06 5.69
CA ARG A 154 6.29 26.42 5.59
C ARG A 154 6.51 27.24 6.85
N ALA A 155 6.32 26.64 8.03
CA ALA A 155 6.55 27.32 9.31
C ALA A 155 8.02 27.70 9.49
N SER A 156 8.95 26.82 9.12
CA SER A 156 10.39 27.11 9.13
C SER A 156 10.78 28.23 8.17
N LYS A 157 10.18 28.28 6.97
CA LYS A 157 10.36 29.41 6.02
C LYS A 157 9.77 30.72 6.53
N ALA A 158 8.66 30.67 7.26
CA ALA A 158 8.02 31.86 7.83
C ALA A 158 8.78 32.45 9.02
N SER A 159 9.40 31.61 9.87
CA SER A 159 10.21 32.08 11.00
C SER A 159 11.57 32.61 10.59
N ASN A 160 12.08 32.20 9.42
CA ASN A 160 13.33 32.72 8.85
C ASN A 160 13.05 33.37 7.48
N PRO A 161 12.37 34.53 7.44
CA PRO A 161 12.10 35.21 6.19
C PRO A 161 13.44 35.50 5.51
N PRO A 162 13.55 35.33 4.18
CA PRO A 162 14.78 35.64 3.46
C PRO A 162 15.19 37.06 3.84
N LEU A 163 16.41 37.23 4.36
CA LEU A 163 16.97 38.54 4.66
C LEU A 163 16.75 39.38 3.40
N ARG A 164 15.79 40.31 3.46
CA ARG A 164 15.52 41.20 2.33
C ARG A 164 16.89 41.76 1.97
N PRO A 165 17.32 41.69 0.69
CA PRO A 165 18.59 42.28 0.29
C PRO A 165 18.55 43.69 0.85
N ARG A 166 19.41 43.95 1.84
CA ARG A 166 19.52 45.25 2.49
C ARG A 166 19.89 46.12 1.32
N LYS A 167 18.92 46.85 0.75
CA LYS A 167 19.14 47.77 -0.37
C LYS A 167 20.39 48.51 0.06
N ALA A 168 21.50 48.22 -0.60
CA ALA A 168 22.77 48.84 -0.30
C ALA A 168 22.42 50.31 -0.27
N ALA A 169 22.59 50.92 0.90
CA ALA A 169 22.34 52.33 1.09
C ALA A 169 22.98 52.98 -0.14
N GLN A 170 22.14 53.57 -0.99
CA GLN A 170 22.60 54.34 -2.14
C GLN A 170 23.32 55.52 -1.51
N THR A 171 24.59 55.28 -1.23
CA THR A 171 25.60 56.29 -1.10
C THR A 171 25.73 56.94 -2.46
N VAL A 172 25.76 58.26 -2.38
CA VAL A 172 26.39 59.21 -3.30
C VAL A 172 25.45 59.87 -4.29
N GLY A 173 25.22 61.15 -4.01
CA GLY A 173 24.55 62.17 -4.78
C GLY A 173 24.20 63.32 -3.85
#